data_AF-A0A3D0ND37-F1
#
_entry.id   AF-A0A3D0ND37-F1
#
_cell.length_a   1.000
_cell.length_b   1.000
_cell.length_c   1.000
_cell.angle_alpha   90.00
_cell.angle_beta   90.00
_cell.angle_gamma   90.00
#
_symmetry.space_group_name_H-M   'P 1'
#
loop_
_entity.id
_entity.type
_entity.pdbx_description
1 polymer ?
#
loop_
_entity_poly.entity_id
_entity_poly.type
_entity_poly.pdbx_seq_one_letter_code
_entity_poly.pdbx_strand_id
1 'polypeptide(L)'
;ASRAALLTGCYPNRIGMLGAPSSHSKYGIHENEMLIPELVKQKGYATAMYGKWHLGHRVASLPMQHGFDDYFGLPYSNDMWPHHPTAGDRFPDLPTIEKNDIVEYNSDQTKLTTWYTERAVQFIRENRRNPFFLYVAHSMPHVPLFVSKRHRGVSDQGMYGDVIAEIDWSVGRILATLKRCGIDDKTLVIFTSDNGPWLSYGNHAGSCRPLREGKGTTWEGGMREPCIMR
;
A
#
# COMPACT_ATOMS: atom_id res chain seq x y z
N ALA A 1 5.57 4.52 10.18
CA ALA A 1 4.80 4.60 11.44
C ALA A 1 3.46 3.89 11.31
N SER A 2 2.45 4.45 10.62
CA SER A 2 1.11 3.84 10.53
C SER A 2 1.10 2.38 10.03
N ARG A 3 1.79 2.08 8.92
CA ARG A 3 1.94 0.70 8.41
C ARG A 3 2.60 -0.26 9.40
N ALA A 4 3.53 0.26 10.22
CA ALA A 4 4.18 -0.54 11.25
C ALA A 4 3.16 -0.89 12.35
N ALA A 5 2.36 0.09 12.79
CA ALA A 5 1.27 -0.15 13.74
C ALA A 5 0.21 -1.12 13.20
N LEU A 6 -0.17 -0.97 11.93
CA LEU A 6 -1.13 -1.87 11.29
C LEU A 6 -0.67 -3.33 11.33
N LEU A 7 0.59 -3.58 10.97
CA LEU A 7 1.10 -4.95 10.82
C LEU A 7 1.56 -5.58 12.14
N THR A 8 1.98 -4.78 13.12
CA THR A 8 2.43 -5.27 14.45
C THR A 8 1.35 -5.23 15.53
N GLY A 9 0.27 -4.45 15.33
CA GLY A 9 -0.68 -4.12 16.39
C GLY A 9 -0.10 -3.24 17.51
N CYS A 10 1.09 -2.66 17.33
CA CYS A 10 1.81 -1.89 18.35
C CYS A 10 1.86 -0.39 18.02
N TYR A 11 1.96 0.45 19.06
CA TYR A 11 2.32 1.85 18.86
C TYR A 11 3.70 1.95 18.19
N PRO A 12 3.89 2.75 17.12
CA PRO A 12 5.17 2.80 16.40
C PRO A 12 6.37 3.14 17.29
N ASN A 13 6.17 3.98 18.31
CA ASN A 13 7.22 4.36 19.25
C ASN A 13 7.72 3.18 20.11
N ARG A 14 6.86 2.19 20.39
CA ARG A 14 7.25 0.97 21.13
C ARG A 14 8.31 0.18 20.36
N ILE A 15 8.18 0.15 19.04
CA ILE A 15 8.97 -0.69 18.14
C ILE A 15 10.05 0.12 17.39
N GLY A 16 10.35 1.34 17.86
CA GLY A 16 11.40 2.19 17.27
C GLY A 16 11.06 2.85 15.93
N MET A 17 9.80 2.79 15.48
CA MET A 17 9.35 3.30 14.18
C MET A 17 8.78 4.72 14.28
N LEU A 18 9.65 5.72 14.46
CA LEU A 18 9.28 7.15 14.63
C LEU A 18 8.74 7.82 13.36
N GLY A 19 8.83 7.16 12.21
CA GLY A 19 8.44 7.70 10.93
C GLY A 19 8.35 6.59 9.89
N ALA A 20 8.36 6.96 8.62
CA ALA A 20 8.48 5.99 7.54
C ALA A 20 9.95 5.99 7.04
N PRO A 21 10.63 4.84 6.98
CA PRO A 21 12.00 4.76 6.48
C PRO A 21 12.09 5.25 5.02
N SER A 22 13.04 6.14 4.76
CA SER A 22 13.35 6.60 3.40
C SER A 22 14.20 5.60 2.62
N SER A 23 14.42 5.88 1.33
CA SER A 23 15.34 5.15 0.45
C SER A 23 16.80 5.11 0.92
N HIS A 24 17.20 5.96 1.87
CA HIS A 24 18.55 5.99 2.45
C HIS A 24 18.64 5.38 3.85
N SER A 25 17.50 4.96 4.40
CA SER A 25 17.44 4.46 5.78
C SER A 25 18.27 3.19 5.94
N LYS A 26 19.06 3.14 7.01
CA LYS A 26 19.84 1.95 7.38
C LYS A 26 19.08 1.00 8.30
N TYR A 27 17.84 1.35 8.63
CA TYR A 27 16.95 0.62 9.51
C TYR A 27 15.64 0.29 8.79
N GLY A 28 14.92 -0.68 9.35
CA GLY A 28 13.58 -1.09 8.95
C GLY A 28 12.85 -1.68 10.15
N ILE A 29 11.73 -2.35 9.92
CA ILE A 29 11.07 -3.16 10.93
C ILE A 29 12.06 -4.20 11.47
N HIS A 30 12.11 -4.35 12.79
CA HIS A 30 13.06 -5.24 13.43
C HIS A 30 12.61 -6.70 13.24
N GLU A 31 13.56 -7.62 13.06
CA GLU A 31 13.32 -9.06 12.92
C GLU A 31 12.63 -9.74 14.12
N ASN A 32 12.52 -9.04 15.25
CA ASN A 32 11.91 -9.56 16.48
C ASN A 32 10.45 -9.08 16.63
N GLU A 33 9.99 -8.17 15.77
CA GLU A 33 8.60 -7.74 15.77
C GLU A 33 7.76 -8.73 14.98
N MET A 34 6.77 -9.32 15.62
CA MET A 34 5.84 -10.24 14.96
C MET A 34 4.81 -9.46 14.14
N LEU A 35 4.77 -9.72 12.83
CA LEU A 35 3.77 -9.16 11.94
C LEU A 35 2.57 -10.10 11.77
N ILE A 36 1.40 -9.54 11.47
CA ILE A 36 0.18 -10.30 11.19
C ILE A 36 0.34 -11.44 10.15
N PRO A 37 1.07 -11.30 9.01
CA PRO A 37 1.33 -12.44 8.12
C PRO A 37 2.07 -13.61 8.82
N GLU A 38 3.03 -13.34 9.71
CA GLU A 38 3.73 -14.39 10.47
C GLU A 38 2.79 -15.08 11.47
N LEU A 39 1.89 -14.30 12.09
CA LEU A 39 0.89 -14.83 13.01
C LEU A 39 -0.09 -15.76 12.29
N VAL A 40 -0.67 -15.34 11.15
CA VAL A 40 -1.66 -16.15 10.43
C VAL A 40 -1.02 -17.36 9.74
N LYS A 41 0.26 -17.30 9.37
CA LYS A 41 1.02 -18.45 8.85
C LYS A 41 1.05 -19.61 9.81
N GLN A 42 1.10 -19.37 11.12
CA GLN A 42 1.01 -20.43 12.14
C GLN A 42 -0.33 -21.19 12.11
N LYS A 43 -1.33 -20.65 11.40
CA LYS A 43 -2.64 -21.26 11.14
C LYS A 43 -2.82 -21.74 9.69
N GLY A 44 -1.74 -21.84 8.92
CA GLY A 44 -1.75 -22.37 7.56
C GLY A 44 -2.29 -21.42 6.50
N TYR A 45 -2.31 -20.10 6.76
CA TYR A 45 -2.69 -19.10 5.77
C TYR A 45 -1.60 -18.95 4.70
N ALA A 46 -2.02 -18.92 3.44
CA ALA A 46 -1.18 -18.36 2.36
C ALA A 46 -1.16 -16.84 2.50
N THR A 47 -0.01 -16.20 2.26
CA THR A 47 0.16 -14.77 2.52
C THR A 47 0.76 -14.03 1.34
N ALA A 48 0.18 -12.90 0.95
CA ALA A 48 0.73 -12.08 -0.13
C ALA A 48 0.60 -10.58 0.16
N MET A 49 1.57 -9.82 -0.32
CA MET A 49 1.54 -8.38 -0.32
C MET A 49 1.73 -7.82 -1.72
N TYR A 50 0.82 -6.94 -2.16
CA TYR A 50 0.97 -6.24 -3.44
C TYR A 50 0.87 -4.73 -3.22
N GLY A 51 1.96 -4.02 -3.49
CA GLY A 51 2.03 -2.56 -3.35
C GLY A 51 3.18 -2.07 -2.48
N LYS A 52 2.98 -0.91 -1.86
CA LYS A 52 3.99 -0.17 -1.12
C LYS A 52 4.26 -0.77 0.26
N TRP A 53 5.52 -1.11 0.52
CA TRP A 53 5.95 -1.66 1.81
C TRP A 53 6.18 -0.58 2.89
N HIS A 54 7.24 0.22 2.73
CA HIS A 54 7.59 1.37 3.57
C HIS A 54 7.91 1.04 5.04
N LEU A 55 8.43 -0.17 5.31
CA LEU A 55 8.99 -0.56 6.61
C LEU A 55 10.48 -0.94 6.52
N GLY A 56 11.19 -0.41 5.53
CA GLY A 56 12.61 -0.71 5.28
C GLY A 56 12.78 -1.36 3.91
N HIS A 57 13.87 -1.02 3.21
CA HIS A 57 14.09 -1.44 1.83
C HIS A 57 15.26 -2.42 1.68
N ARG A 58 15.97 -2.72 2.77
CA ARG A 58 17.05 -3.71 2.77
C ARG A 58 16.43 -5.09 2.83
N VAL A 59 17.08 -6.08 2.23
CA VAL A 59 16.60 -7.47 2.17
C VAL A 59 16.14 -7.99 3.53
N ALA A 60 16.90 -7.74 4.60
CA ALA A 60 16.54 -8.17 5.96
C ALA A 60 15.22 -7.59 6.49
N SER A 61 14.70 -6.52 5.87
CA SER A 61 13.47 -5.82 6.25
C SER A 61 12.37 -5.91 5.19
N LEU A 62 12.56 -6.69 4.11
CA LEU A 62 11.56 -6.82 3.03
C LEU A 62 10.41 -7.76 3.44
N PRO A 63 9.24 -7.67 2.79
CA PRO A 63 8.05 -8.43 3.17
C PRO A 63 8.26 -9.95 3.32
N MET A 64 9.08 -10.55 2.46
CA MET A 64 9.35 -11.99 2.47
C MET A 64 10.03 -12.47 3.75
N GLN A 65 10.77 -11.60 4.43
CA GLN A 65 11.44 -11.89 5.71
C GLN A 65 10.50 -11.73 6.90
N HIS A 66 9.32 -11.14 6.69
CA HIS A 66 8.32 -10.87 7.72
C HIS A 66 6.99 -11.52 7.38
N GLY A 67 7.05 -12.79 7.00
CA GLY A 67 5.88 -13.66 6.92
C GLY A 67 5.11 -13.64 5.62
N PHE A 68 5.40 -12.81 4.62
CA PHE A 68 4.73 -12.93 3.31
C PHE A 68 5.32 -14.07 2.47
N ASP A 69 4.49 -14.83 1.75
CA ASP A 69 4.91 -15.88 0.78
C ASP A 69 5.15 -15.31 -0.61
N ASP A 70 4.47 -14.20 -0.92
CA ASP A 70 4.61 -13.51 -2.20
C ASP A 70 4.59 -11.99 -2.00
N TYR A 71 5.37 -11.30 -2.83
CA TYR A 71 5.48 -9.84 -2.81
C TYR A 71 5.70 -9.29 -4.21
N PHE A 72 4.95 -8.25 -4.55
CA PHE A 72 5.26 -7.39 -5.69
C PHE A 72 4.94 -5.93 -5.38
N GLY A 73 5.91 -5.04 -5.52
CA GLY A 73 5.68 -3.61 -5.38
C GLY A 73 6.90 -2.78 -5.03
N LEU A 74 6.64 -1.61 -4.46
CA LEU A 74 7.66 -0.63 -4.14
C LEU A 74 8.07 -0.74 -2.67
N PRO A 75 9.38 -0.76 -2.36
CA PRO A 75 9.83 -0.87 -0.97
C PRO A 75 9.55 0.39 -0.13
N TYR A 76 9.28 1.53 -0.77
CA TYR A 76 8.98 2.82 -0.13
C TYR A 76 8.07 3.68 -1.00
N SER A 77 7.83 4.94 -0.61
CA SER A 77 6.97 5.85 -1.36
C SER A 77 7.44 6.07 -2.81
N ASN A 78 6.49 6.19 -3.72
CA ASN A 78 6.72 6.30 -5.16
C ASN A 78 7.33 7.64 -5.60
N ASP A 79 7.33 8.64 -4.71
CA ASP A 79 8.01 9.91 -4.87
C ASP A 79 9.50 9.83 -4.51
N MET A 80 9.99 8.78 -3.84
CA MET A 80 11.42 8.63 -3.54
C MET A 80 12.19 8.10 -4.76
N TRP A 81 12.21 8.89 -5.82
CA TRP A 81 12.77 8.59 -7.15
C TRP A 81 13.44 9.82 -7.77
N PRO A 82 14.25 9.69 -8.86
CA PRO A 82 15.04 10.79 -9.42
C PRO A 82 14.21 11.96 -9.94
N HIS A 83 12.95 11.73 -10.32
CA HIS A 83 12.05 12.77 -10.81
C HIS A 83 11.19 13.40 -9.69
N HIS A 84 11.64 13.37 -8.43
CA HIS A 84 10.91 14.00 -7.33
C HIS A 84 10.83 15.53 -7.54
N PRO A 85 9.64 16.16 -7.42
CA PRO A 85 9.43 17.56 -7.79
C PRO A 85 10.36 18.59 -7.13
N THR A 86 10.75 18.36 -5.86
CA THR A 86 11.57 19.31 -5.07
C THR A 86 12.88 18.74 -4.55
N ALA A 87 13.16 17.46 -4.77
CA ALA A 87 14.34 16.81 -4.20
C ALA A 87 15.45 16.61 -5.24
N GLY A 88 15.14 16.75 -6.53
CA GLY A 88 16.07 16.49 -7.63
C GLY A 88 16.65 15.08 -7.56
N ASP A 89 17.91 14.94 -7.95
CA ASP A 89 18.63 13.66 -8.03
C ASP A 89 19.06 13.10 -6.66
N ARG A 90 18.48 13.59 -5.56
CA ARG A 90 18.79 13.12 -4.20
C ARG A 90 18.27 11.73 -3.93
N PHE A 91 17.26 11.27 -4.65
CA PHE A 91 16.72 9.92 -4.51
C PHE A 91 17.34 8.98 -5.54
N PRO A 92 17.61 7.71 -5.16
CA PRO A 92 18.09 6.71 -6.11
C PRO A 92 16.98 6.35 -7.10
N ASP A 93 17.35 5.58 -8.13
CA ASP A 93 16.38 4.90 -8.98
C ASP A 93 15.39 4.09 -8.12
N LEU A 94 14.10 4.25 -8.41
CA LEU A 94 13.02 3.61 -7.66
C LEU A 94 12.88 2.15 -8.10
N PRO A 95 13.17 1.15 -7.24
CA PRO A 95 13.05 -0.24 -7.62
C PRO A 95 11.60 -0.72 -7.54
N THR A 96 11.21 -1.54 -8.51
CA THR A 96 10.08 -2.47 -8.41
C THR A 96 10.65 -3.83 -8.01
N ILE A 97 10.13 -4.40 -6.93
CA ILE A 97 10.59 -5.67 -6.37
C ILE A 97 9.55 -6.74 -6.62
N GLU A 98 9.99 -7.93 -7.04
CA GLU A 98 9.23 -9.17 -7.02
C GLU A 98 9.94 -10.17 -6.11
N LYS A 99 9.22 -10.65 -5.09
CA LYS A 99 9.78 -11.44 -3.98
C LYS A 99 10.92 -10.70 -3.27
N ASN A 100 12.17 -10.99 -3.60
CA ASN A 100 13.36 -10.30 -3.08
C ASN A 100 14.21 -9.64 -4.17
N ASP A 101 13.83 -9.82 -5.43
CA ASP A 101 14.63 -9.41 -6.58
C ASP A 101 14.09 -8.08 -7.14
N ILE A 102 15.01 -7.19 -7.50
CA ILE A 102 14.65 -5.99 -8.23
C ILE A 102 14.44 -6.40 -9.69
N VAL A 103 13.21 -6.23 -10.18
CA VAL A 103 12.82 -6.63 -11.54
C VAL A 103 12.84 -5.47 -12.53
N GLU A 104 12.72 -4.24 -12.04
CA GLU A 104 12.74 -3.03 -12.85
C GLU A 104 13.11 -1.82 -11.98
N TYR A 105 13.68 -0.79 -12.59
CA TYR A 105 13.87 0.52 -11.98
C TYR A 105 13.04 1.57 -12.71
N ASN A 106 12.49 2.53 -11.95
CA ASN A 106 11.70 3.64 -12.47
C ASN A 106 10.55 3.18 -13.38
N SER A 107 9.89 2.08 -13.01
CA SER A 107 8.74 1.53 -13.74
C SER A 107 7.69 2.59 -14.05
N ASP A 108 7.00 2.43 -15.17
CA ASP A 108 5.85 3.27 -15.53
C ASP A 108 4.78 3.22 -14.44
N GLN A 109 4.75 4.28 -13.63
CA GLN A 109 3.93 4.32 -12.43
C GLN A 109 2.42 4.32 -12.75
N THR A 110 2.03 4.63 -13.99
CA THR A 110 0.62 4.55 -14.43
C THR A 110 0.08 3.12 -14.47
N LYS A 111 0.96 2.12 -14.38
CA LYS A 111 0.60 0.70 -14.38
C LYS A 111 0.46 0.10 -12.97
N LEU A 112 0.99 0.76 -11.93
CA LEU A 112 1.12 0.18 -10.59
C LEU A 112 -0.22 -0.33 -10.04
N THR A 113 -1.27 0.49 -10.07
CA THR A 113 -2.60 0.08 -9.56
C THR A 113 -3.14 -1.13 -10.32
N THR A 114 -2.96 -1.17 -11.64
CA THR A 114 -3.40 -2.32 -12.45
C THR A 114 -2.59 -3.57 -12.10
N TRP A 115 -1.26 -3.48 -12.00
CA TRP A 115 -0.41 -4.62 -11.63
C TRP A 115 -0.73 -5.20 -10.25
N TYR A 116 -0.94 -4.34 -9.24
CA TYR A 116 -1.33 -4.79 -7.90
C TYR A 116 -2.69 -5.48 -7.93
N THR A 117 -3.64 -4.93 -8.70
CA THR A 117 -4.98 -5.52 -8.87
C THR A 117 -4.93 -6.89 -9.52
N GLU A 118 -4.16 -7.04 -10.60
CA GLU A 118 -4.08 -8.29 -11.35
C GLU A 118 -3.45 -9.41 -10.52
N ARG A 119 -2.37 -9.11 -9.78
CA ARG A 119 -1.74 -10.04 -8.86
C ARG A 119 -2.67 -10.42 -7.70
N ALA A 120 -3.36 -9.45 -7.11
CA ALA A 120 -4.37 -9.71 -6.07
C ALA A 120 -5.47 -10.68 -6.56
N VAL A 121 -6.00 -10.43 -7.76
CA VAL A 121 -7.03 -11.28 -8.38
C VAL A 121 -6.49 -12.69 -8.69
N GLN A 122 -5.25 -12.79 -9.17
CA GLN A 122 -4.60 -14.07 -9.44
C GLN A 122 -4.42 -14.87 -8.13
N PHE A 123 -3.83 -14.25 -7.11
CA PHE A 123 -3.60 -14.87 -5.81
C PHE A 123 -4.89 -15.43 -5.17
N ILE A 124 -5.99 -14.66 -5.23
CA ILE A 124 -7.31 -15.10 -4.74
C ILE A 124 -7.78 -16.35 -5.50
N ARG A 125 -7.64 -16.39 -6.83
CA ARG A 125 -8.07 -17.54 -7.65
C ARG A 125 -7.29 -18.79 -7.31
N GLU A 126 -5.98 -18.66 -7.14
CA GLU A 126 -5.07 -19.75 -6.81
C GLU A 126 -5.31 -20.28 -5.39
N ASN A 127 -5.65 -19.40 -4.45
CA ASN A 127 -5.86 -19.74 -3.05
C ASN A 127 -7.33 -19.93 -2.65
N ARG A 128 -8.28 -20.01 -3.59
CA ARG A 128 -9.72 -20.16 -3.26
C ARG A 128 -10.10 -21.37 -2.41
N ARG A 129 -9.19 -22.34 -2.25
CA ARG A 129 -9.36 -23.55 -1.42
C ARG A 129 -8.63 -23.50 -0.08
N ASN A 130 -7.79 -22.50 0.14
CA ASN A 130 -6.96 -22.33 1.34
C ASN A 130 -7.35 -21.01 2.03
N PRO A 131 -7.21 -20.90 3.37
CA PRO A 131 -7.28 -19.60 4.01
C PRO A 131 -6.12 -18.72 3.50
N PHE A 132 -6.36 -17.44 3.29
CA PHE A 132 -5.33 -16.52 2.83
C PHE A 132 -5.41 -15.16 3.53
N PHE A 133 -4.25 -14.50 3.64
CA PHE A 133 -4.12 -13.12 4.05
C PHE A 133 -3.49 -12.34 2.90
N LEU A 134 -4.25 -11.39 2.35
CA LEU A 134 -3.86 -10.58 1.22
C LEU A 134 -3.80 -9.12 1.63
N TYR A 135 -2.62 -8.51 1.57
CA TYR A 135 -2.41 -7.10 1.86
C TYR A 135 -2.17 -6.32 0.57
N VAL A 136 -3.19 -5.63 0.07
CA VAL A 136 -3.09 -4.75 -1.11
C VAL A 136 -2.89 -3.33 -0.63
N ALA A 137 -1.68 -2.81 -0.80
CA ALA A 137 -1.28 -1.52 -0.27
C ALA A 137 -0.90 -0.58 -1.41
N HIS A 138 -1.90 -0.07 -2.13
CA HIS A 138 -1.68 0.78 -3.30
C HIS A 138 -0.69 1.92 -3.02
N SER A 139 0.15 2.24 -4.02
CA SER A 139 1.04 3.40 -3.98
C SER A 139 0.26 4.70 -4.13
N MET A 140 -0.77 4.67 -4.97
CA MET A 140 -1.77 5.73 -5.08
C MET A 140 -2.70 5.71 -3.84
N PRO A 141 -3.25 6.87 -3.41
CA PRO A 141 -3.23 8.18 -4.07
C PRO A 141 -2.07 9.08 -3.61
N HIS A 142 -0.95 8.51 -3.16
CA HIS A 142 0.22 9.32 -2.82
C HIS A 142 0.76 10.04 -4.06
N VAL A 143 1.09 11.31 -3.89
CA VAL A 143 1.71 12.14 -4.93
C VAL A 143 3.16 11.70 -5.20
N PRO A 144 3.71 11.91 -6.41
CA PRO A 144 3.02 12.37 -7.61
C PRO A 144 1.97 11.36 -8.08
N LEU A 145 0.86 11.89 -8.60
CA LEU A 145 -0.29 11.08 -9.00
C LEU A 145 -0.03 10.42 -10.36
N PHE A 146 -0.32 9.13 -10.45
CA PHE A 146 -0.30 8.38 -11.70
C PHE A 146 -1.59 7.58 -11.85
N VAL A 147 -2.18 7.65 -13.03
CA VAL A 147 -3.40 6.94 -13.37
C VAL A 147 -3.25 6.30 -14.74
N SER A 148 -3.77 5.08 -14.89
CA SER A 148 -3.75 4.38 -16.17
C SER A 148 -4.58 5.12 -17.22
N LYS A 149 -4.28 4.84 -18.50
CA LYS A 149 -5.00 5.44 -19.63
C LYS A 149 -6.51 5.24 -19.55
N ARG A 150 -6.98 4.10 -19.00
CA ARG A 150 -8.41 3.76 -18.91
C ARG A 150 -9.17 4.68 -17.94
N HIS A 151 -8.50 5.17 -16.90
CA HIS A 151 -9.13 5.95 -15.84
C HIS A 151 -8.76 7.42 -15.88
N ARG A 152 -8.08 7.88 -16.94
CA ARG A 152 -7.75 9.30 -17.10
C ARG A 152 -8.97 10.08 -17.61
N GLY A 153 -9.29 11.19 -16.96
CA GLY A 153 -10.39 12.09 -17.31
C GLY A 153 -11.77 11.50 -17.04
N VAL A 154 -11.89 10.55 -16.12
CA VAL A 154 -13.18 9.90 -15.78
C VAL A 154 -13.87 10.60 -14.62
N SER A 155 -13.17 11.48 -13.89
CA SER A 155 -13.70 12.23 -12.76
C SER A 155 -13.69 13.74 -12.99
N ASP A 156 -14.78 14.40 -12.61
CA ASP A 156 -14.86 15.87 -12.56
C ASP A 156 -13.96 16.49 -11.47
N GLN A 157 -13.38 15.67 -10.59
CA GLN A 157 -12.45 16.10 -9.53
C GLN A 157 -10.98 16.07 -9.98
N GLY A 158 -10.73 16.04 -11.29
CA GLY A 158 -9.39 16.04 -11.88
C GLY A 158 -8.60 14.76 -11.58
N MET A 159 -7.26 14.86 -11.67
CA MET A 159 -6.38 13.69 -11.60
C MET A 159 -6.45 12.94 -10.26
N TYR A 160 -6.72 13.63 -9.15
CA TYR A 160 -6.93 12.95 -7.87
C TYR A 160 -8.21 12.09 -7.91
N GLY A 161 -9.30 12.62 -8.46
CA GLY A 161 -10.55 11.88 -8.67
C GLY A 161 -10.36 10.67 -9.60
N ASP A 162 -9.61 10.83 -10.68
CA ASP A 162 -9.24 9.73 -11.60
C ASP A 162 -8.49 8.60 -10.88
N VAL A 163 -7.55 8.95 -10.00
CA VAL A 163 -6.81 7.99 -9.18
C VAL A 163 -7.73 7.27 -8.20
N ILE A 164 -8.63 7.99 -7.53
CA ILE A 164 -9.63 7.39 -6.64
C ILE A 164 -10.56 6.44 -7.41
N ALA A 165 -11.01 6.82 -8.61
CA ALA A 165 -11.82 5.96 -9.48
C ALA A 165 -11.07 4.68 -9.89
N GLU A 166 -9.76 4.75 -10.12
CA GLU A 166 -8.94 3.56 -10.41
C GLU A 166 -8.74 2.66 -9.18
N ILE A 167 -8.61 3.22 -7.98
CA ILE A 167 -8.58 2.45 -6.73
C ILE A 167 -9.94 1.77 -6.49
N ASP A 168 -11.05 2.49 -6.69
CA ASP A 168 -12.40 1.92 -6.61
C ASP A 168 -12.59 0.76 -7.59
N TRP A 169 -12.15 0.93 -8.85
CA TRP A 169 -12.11 -0.15 -9.83
C TRP A 169 -11.29 -1.35 -9.33
N SER A 170 -10.10 -1.10 -8.76
CA SER A 170 -9.23 -2.15 -8.21
C SER A 170 -9.95 -2.97 -7.12
N VAL A 171 -10.57 -2.29 -6.15
CA VAL A 171 -11.38 -2.93 -5.11
C VAL A 171 -12.52 -3.72 -5.72
N GLY A 172 -13.27 -3.12 -6.66
CA GLY A 172 -14.36 -3.80 -7.37
C GLY A 172 -13.92 -5.09 -8.07
N ARG A 173 -12.71 -5.12 -8.66
CA ARG A 173 -12.13 -6.33 -9.28
C ARG A 173 -11.82 -7.42 -8.26
N ILE A 174 -11.33 -7.05 -7.08
CA ILE A 174 -11.05 -7.96 -5.96
C ILE A 174 -12.37 -8.55 -5.46
N LEU A 175 -13.35 -7.71 -5.11
CA LEU A 175 -14.65 -8.15 -4.59
C LEU A 175 -15.39 -9.05 -5.61
N ALA A 176 -15.39 -8.66 -6.88
CA ALA A 176 -15.99 -9.47 -7.93
C ALA A 176 -15.28 -10.83 -8.11
N THR A 177 -13.98 -10.91 -7.80
CA THR A 177 -13.24 -12.17 -7.84
C THR A 177 -13.63 -13.08 -6.68
N LEU A 178 -13.77 -12.55 -5.46
CA LEU A 178 -14.28 -13.31 -4.31
C LEU A 178 -15.66 -13.91 -4.61
N LYS A 179 -16.58 -13.10 -5.15
CA LYS A 179 -17.91 -13.56 -5.57
C LYS A 179 -17.85 -14.64 -6.65
N ARG A 180 -17.06 -14.45 -7.72
CA ARG A 180 -16.89 -15.46 -8.78
C ARG A 180 -16.26 -16.77 -8.28
N CYS A 181 -15.39 -16.68 -7.29
CA CYS A 181 -14.76 -17.85 -6.66
C CYS A 181 -15.67 -18.53 -5.64
N GLY A 182 -16.83 -17.96 -5.30
CA GLY A 182 -17.78 -18.53 -4.33
C GLY A 182 -17.30 -18.45 -2.88
N ILE A 183 -16.44 -17.48 -2.57
CA ILE A 183 -15.82 -17.33 -1.24
C ILE A 183 -16.08 -15.95 -0.60
N ASP A 184 -16.97 -15.13 -1.18
CA ASP A 184 -17.31 -13.79 -0.68
C ASP A 184 -17.79 -13.85 0.79
N ASP A 185 -18.74 -14.73 1.09
CA ASP A 185 -19.30 -14.91 2.45
C ASP A 185 -18.32 -15.53 3.46
N LYS A 186 -17.12 -15.92 3.01
CA LYS A 186 -16.06 -16.52 3.84
C LYS A 186 -14.81 -15.64 3.90
N THR A 187 -14.86 -14.43 3.35
CA THR A 187 -13.71 -13.54 3.26
C THR A 187 -14.05 -12.22 3.95
N LEU A 188 -13.39 -11.95 5.08
CA LEU A 188 -13.41 -10.62 5.69
C LEU A 188 -12.60 -9.65 4.82
N VAL A 189 -13.22 -8.58 4.34
CA VAL A 189 -12.55 -7.51 3.59
C VAL A 189 -12.55 -6.24 4.41
N ILE A 190 -11.35 -5.67 4.62
CA ILE A 190 -11.15 -4.40 5.32
C ILE A 190 -10.56 -3.40 4.34
N PHE A 191 -11.19 -2.23 4.23
CA PHE A 191 -10.69 -1.08 3.48
C PHE A 191 -10.42 0.07 4.46
N THR A 192 -9.22 0.65 4.40
CA THR A 192 -8.83 1.81 5.21
C THR A 192 -7.67 2.58 4.56
N SER A 193 -7.26 3.70 5.15
CA SER A 193 -6.12 4.54 4.76
C SER A 193 -5.02 4.53 5.85
N ASP A 194 -3.78 4.88 5.49
CA ASP A 194 -2.66 4.93 6.45
C ASP A 194 -2.54 6.28 7.19
N ASN A 195 -3.09 7.35 6.63
CA ASN A 195 -3.20 8.68 7.25
C ASN A 195 -4.17 9.58 6.45
N GLY A 196 -4.51 10.73 7.02
CA GLY A 196 -5.31 11.76 6.37
C GLY A 196 -4.68 12.36 5.11
N PRO A 197 -5.39 13.21 4.37
CA PRO A 197 -4.94 13.77 3.10
C PRO A 197 -3.77 14.74 3.27
N TRP A 198 -2.87 14.78 2.28
CA TRP A 198 -1.75 15.74 2.26
C TRP A 198 -2.19 17.09 1.69
N LEU A 199 -2.93 17.87 2.49
CA LEU A 199 -3.64 19.08 2.07
C LEU A 199 -2.77 20.13 1.34
N SER A 200 -1.48 20.18 1.61
CA SER A 200 -0.54 21.11 0.96
C SER A 200 -0.37 20.89 -0.55
N TYR A 201 -0.82 19.75 -1.09
CA TYR A 201 -0.80 19.46 -2.53
C TYR A 201 -2.05 19.95 -3.28
N GLY A 202 -2.92 20.73 -2.63
CA GLY A 202 -4.06 21.38 -3.27
C GLY A 202 -4.98 20.38 -3.98
N ASN A 203 -5.25 20.60 -5.27
CA ASN A 203 -6.14 19.73 -6.07
C ASN A 203 -5.54 18.32 -6.36
N HIS A 204 -4.32 18.04 -5.91
CA HIS A 204 -3.69 16.72 -5.98
C HIS A 204 -3.77 15.98 -4.62
N ALA A 205 -4.64 16.43 -3.72
CA ALA A 205 -4.87 15.85 -2.41
C ALA A 205 -6.34 15.48 -2.20
N GLY A 206 -6.58 14.61 -1.21
CA GLY A 206 -7.92 14.26 -0.77
C GLY A 206 -8.55 15.33 0.11
N SER A 207 -9.74 15.03 0.62
CA SER A 207 -10.50 15.89 1.52
C SER A 207 -10.60 15.24 2.90
N CYS A 208 -10.42 16.04 3.95
CA CYS A 208 -10.66 15.64 5.34
C CYS A 208 -11.98 16.18 5.88
N ARG A 209 -12.79 16.89 5.07
CA ARG A 209 -14.01 17.55 5.55
C ARG A 209 -14.97 16.53 6.21
N PRO A 210 -15.63 16.89 7.33
CA PRO A 210 -15.61 18.17 8.04
C PRO A 210 -14.48 18.29 9.11
N LEU A 211 -13.52 17.36 9.12
CA LEU A 211 -12.50 17.24 10.14
C LEU A 211 -11.39 18.29 9.98
N ARG A 212 -10.73 18.60 11.09
CA ARG A 212 -9.65 19.60 11.18
C ARG A 212 -8.31 19.02 10.72
N GLU A 213 -7.59 19.79 9.88
CA GLU A 213 -6.24 19.52 9.36
C GLU A 213 -6.08 18.20 8.58
N GLY A 214 -4.85 17.82 8.23
CA GLY A 214 -4.53 16.65 7.40
C GLY A 214 -3.24 15.93 7.82
N LYS A 215 -2.65 15.20 6.88
CA LYS A 215 -1.42 14.39 7.04
C LYS A 215 -0.35 15.12 7.84
N GLY A 216 0.23 14.41 8.81
CA GLY A 216 1.34 14.91 9.63
C GLY A 216 0.90 15.68 10.88
N THR A 217 -0.41 15.88 11.08
CA THR A 217 -0.97 16.46 12.31
C THR A 217 -1.67 15.40 13.14
N THR A 218 -1.87 15.68 14.43
CA THR A 218 -2.62 14.82 15.37
C THR A 218 -4.08 15.23 15.53
N TRP A 219 -4.58 16.12 14.66
CA TRP A 219 -5.99 16.45 14.59
C TRP A 219 -6.78 15.35 13.87
N GLU A 220 -8.10 15.38 14.01
CA GLU A 220 -9.00 14.37 13.43
C GLU A 220 -8.78 14.14 11.94
N GLY A 221 -8.57 15.19 11.14
CA GLY A 221 -8.38 15.04 9.70
C GLY A 221 -7.01 14.47 9.31
N GLY A 222 -6.07 14.35 10.24
CA GLY A 222 -4.78 13.70 10.02
C GLY A 222 -4.71 12.22 10.40
N MET A 223 -5.63 11.75 11.25
CA MET A 223 -5.58 10.41 11.86
C MET A 223 -6.90 9.61 11.81
N ARG A 224 -8.05 10.25 11.60
CA ARG A 224 -9.35 9.57 11.46
C ARG A 224 -9.57 9.21 10.00
N GLU A 225 -9.56 7.91 9.72
CA GLU A 225 -9.61 7.38 8.36
C GLU A 225 -10.98 6.77 8.00
N PRO A 226 -11.37 6.77 6.72
CA PRO A 226 -12.50 5.96 6.28
C PRO A 226 -12.20 4.48 6.54
N CYS A 227 -13.15 3.75 7.12
CA CYS A 227 -13.00 2.32 7.38
C CYS A 227 -14.28 1.57 7.03
N ILE A 228 -14.15 0.56 6.17
CA ILE A 228 -15.24 -0.33 5.77
C ILE A 228 -14.78 -1.76 6.04
N MET A 229 -15.64 -2.54 6.70
CA MET A 229 -15.44 -3.97 6.95
C MET A 229 -16.68 -4.73 6.50
N ARG A 230 -16.50 -5.85 5.80
CA ARG A 230 -17.59 -6.74 5.39
C ARG A 230 -17.14 -8.20 5.36
#